data_AF-A0A7Y9ZGN6-F1
#
_entry.id   AF-A0A7Y9ZGN6-F1
#
_cell.length_a   1.000
_cell.length_b   1.000
_cell.length_c   1.000
_cell.angle_alpha   90.00
_cell.angle_beta   90.00
_cell.angle_gamma   90.00
#
_symmetry.space_group_name_H-M   'P 1'
#
loop_
_entity.id
_entity.type
_entity.pdbx_description
1 polymer ?
#
loop_
_entity_poly.entity_id
_entity_poly.type
_entity_poly.pdbx_seq_one_letter_code
_entity_poly.pdbx_strand_id
1 'polypeptide(L)'
;MTMTWSETHRRWQVLRAVEEELARTESPVLPWRTEYAELFGDRAGLLAALRYRWQLTVNAQLDTHLPERELEEQRRSLARRARGVLRVLEAEGATRVVA
;
A
#
# COMPACT_ATOMS: atom_id res chain seq x y z
N MET A 1 0.67 -19.59 15.53
CA MET A 1 -0.60 -19.78 14.81
C MET A 1 -0.32 -19.57 13.34
N THR A 2 -0.49 -20.60 12.51
CA THR A 2 -0.18 -20.56 11.07
C THR A 2 -1.35 -19.91 10.35
N MET A 3 -1.16 -18.77 9.68
CA MET A 3 -2.23 -18.18 8.86
C MET A 3 -2.69 -19.19 7.83
N THR A 4 -4.01 -19.37 7.70
CA THR A 4 -4.53 -20.26 6.67
C THR A 4 -4.33 -19.64 5.29
N TRP A 5 -4.16 -20.48 4.26
CA TRP A 5 -4.07 -20.03 2.88
C TRP A 5 -5.28 -19.16 2.47
N SER A 6 -6.48 -19.53 2.93
CA SER A 6 -7.73 -18.80 2.69
C SER A 6 -7.72 -17.40 3.29
N GLU A 7 -7.20 -17.25 4.50
CA GLU A 7 -7.07 -15.95 5.18
C GLU A 7 -6.05 -15.05 4.50
N THR A 8 -4.91 -15.63 4.08
CA THR A 8 -3.90 -14.93 3.29
C THR A 8 -4.50 -14.41 1.99
N HIS A 9 -5.23 -15.25 1.26
CA HIS A 9 -5.89 -14.86 0.01
C HIS A 9 -6.92 -13.75 0.23
N ARG A 10 -7.73 -13.83 1.30
CA ARG A 10 -8.71 -12.80 1.65
C ARG A 10 -8.05 -11.45 1.96
N ARG A 11 -6.95 -11.44 2.72
CA ARG A 11 -6.14 -10.23 2.96
C ARG A 11 -5.64 -9.60 1.66
N TRP A 12 -5.15 -10.42 0.72
CA TRP A 12 -4.69 -9.93 -0.58
C TRP A 12 -5.81 -9.33 -1.44
N GLN A 13 -6.99 -9.95 -1.44
CA GLN A 13 -8.16 -9.42 -2.14
C GLN A 13 -8.57 -8.06 -1.60
N VAL A 14 -8.66 -7.90 -0.27
CA VAL A 14 -9.00 -6.61 0.34
C VAL A 14 -7.96 -5.54 0.01
N LEU A 15 -6.67 -5.86 0.10
CA LEU A 15 -5.62 -4.91 -0.28
C LEU A 15 -5.75 -4.47 -1.75
N ARG A 16 -6.06 -5.38 -2.67
CA ARG A 16 -6.28 -4.99 -4.08
C ARG A 16 -7.50 -4.09 -4.25
N ALA A 17 -8.61 -4.42 -3.60
CA ALA A 17 -9.82 -3.60 -3.67
C ALA A 17 -9.58 -2.18 -3.15
N VAL A 18 -8.84 -2.05 -2.04
CA VAL A 18 -8.43 -0.75 -1.47
C VAL A 18 -7.53 0.02 -2.43
N GLU A 19 -6.51 -0.63 -3.00
CA GLU A 19 -5.62 0.01 -3.99
C GLU A 19 -6.38 0.52 -5.22
N GLU A 20 -7.33 -0.27 -5.74
CA GLU A 20 -8.17 0.11 -6.87
C GLU A 20 -9.11 1.27 -6.54
N GLU A 21 -9.71 1.27 -5.35
CA GLU A 21 -10.55 2.37 -4.89
C GLU A 21 -9.75 3.68 -4.76
N LEU A 22 -8.54 3.61 -4.21
CA LEU A 22 -7.63 4.75 -4.10
C LEU A 22 -7.15 5.25 -5.47
N ALA A 23 -6.91 4.34 -6.42
CA ALA A 23 -6.53 4.69 -7.78
C ALA A 23 -7.66 5.42 -8.55
N ARG A 24 -8.93 5.08 -8.27
CA ARG A 24 -10.11 5.71 -8.89
C ARG A 24 -10.47 7.05 -8.27
N THR A 25 -10.52 7.10 -6.94
CA THR A 25 -11.00 8.29 -6.20
C THR A 25 -9.94 9.35 -6.02
N GLU A 26 -8.66 8.95 -6.08
CA GLU A 26 -7.52 9.84 -5.84
C GLU A 26 -7.52 10.52 -4.46
N SER A 27 -8.37 10.03 -3.55
CA SER A 27 -8.58 10.55 -2.21
C SER A 27 -7.37 10.29 -1.31
N PRO A 28 -6.95 11.27 -0.48
CA PRO A 28 -5.93 11.05 0.54
C PRO A 28 -6.46 10.30 1.77
N VAL A 29 -7.75 9.91 1.78
CA VAL A 29 -8.38 9.22 2.92
C VAL A 29 -8.29 7.71 2.74
N LEU A 30 -7.75 7.01 3.75
CA LEU A 30 -7.76 5.55 3.78
C LEU A 30 -9.21 5.02 3.83
N PRO A 31 -9.65 4.18 2.86
CA PRO A 31 -11.01 3.62 2.82
C PRO A 31 -11.15 2.48 3.83
N TRP A 32 -11.11 2.83 5.12
CA TRP A 32 -11.26 1.90 6.22
C TRP A 32 -12.72 1.49 6.39
N ARG A 33 -12.96 0.19 6.62
CA ARG A 33 -14.26 -0.39 6.92
C ARG A 33 -14.14 -1.31 8.13
N THR A 34 -15.14 -1.35 9.00
CA THR A 34 -15.10 -2.17 10.22
C THR A 34 -14.90 -3.66 9.92
N GLU A 35 -15.41 -4.16 8.80
CA GLU A 35 -15.19 -5.53 8.31
C GLU A 35 -13.71 -5.89 8.08
N TYR A 36 -12.85 -4.88 7.89
CA TYR A 36 -11.41 -5.08 7.72
C TYR A 36 -10.70 -5.34 9.05
N ALA A 37 -11.33 -5.06 10.20
CA ALA A 37 -10.74 -5.31 11.51
C ALA A 37 -10.44 -6.79 11.75
N GLU A 38 -11.28 -7.70 11.23
CA GLU A 38 -11.05 -9.15 11.31
C GLU A 38 -9.70 -9.55 10.68
N LEU A 39 -9.31 -8.85 9.61
CA LEU A 39 -8.11 -9.16 8.85
C LEU A 39 -6.91 -8.33 9.30
N PHE A 40 -7.08 -7.03 9.50
CA PHE A 40 -5.96 -6.11 9.71
C PHE A 40 -5.85 -5.64 11.16
N GLY A 41 -6.77 -6.05 12.04
CA GLY A 41 -6.87 -5.60 13.43
C GLY A 41 -7.55 -4.24 13.51
N ASP A 42 -6.92 -3.22 12.93
CA ASP A 42 -7.42 -1.85 12.96
C ASP A 42 -6.98 -1.05 11.72
N ARG A 43 -7.36 0.22 11.71
CA ARG A 43 -7.02 1.18 10.66
C ARG A 43 -5.50 1.31 10.46
N ALA A 44 -4.73 1.28 11.55
CA ALA A 44 -3.27 1.38 11.50
C ALA A 44 -2.64 0.12 10.89
N GLY A 45 -3.22 -1.05 11.14
CA GLY A 45 -2.83 -2.33 10.56
C GLY A 45 -3.07 -2.38 9.05
N LEU A 46 -4.17 -1.82 8.56
CA LEU A 46 -4.39 -1.69 7.11
C LEU A 46 -3.37 -0.73 6.48
N LEU A 47 -3.11 0.40 7.11
CA LEU A 47 -2.10 1.36 6.65
C LEU A 47 -0.70 0.73 6.60
N ALA A 48 -0.33 -0.03 7.63
CA ALA A 48 0.94 -0.76 7.69
C ALA A 48 1.02 -1.81 6.58
N ALA A 49 -0.07 -2.54 6.31
CA ALA A 49 -0.14 -3.52 5.24
C ALA A 49 0.03 -2.88 3.85
N LEU A 50 -0.57 -1.72 3.60
CA LEU A 50 -0.37 -0.96 2.36
C LEU A 50 1.08 -0.49 2.20
N ARG A 51 1.70 0.03 3.27
CA ARG A 51 3.11 0.42 3.27
C ARG A 51 4.03 -0.76 2.95
N TYR A 52 3.81 -1.89 3.62
CA TYR A 52 4.57 -3.11 3.40
C TYR A 52 4.44 -3.60 1.94
N ARG A 53 3.23 -3.58 1.41
CA ARG A 53 2.95 -4.00 0.03
C ARG A 53 3.63 -3.10 -1.01
N TRP A 54 3.64 -1.78 -0.78
CA TRP A 54 4.39 -0.85 -1.61
C TRP A 54 5.89 -1.16 -1.59
N GLN A 55 6.49 -1.33 -0.41
CA GLN A 55 7.90 -1.68 -0.27
C GLN A 55 8.24 -3.00 -0.97
N LEU A 56 7.39 -4.03 -0.82
CA LEU A 56 7.54 -5.31 -1.49
C LEU A 56 7.50 -5.16 -3.02
N THR A 57 6.58 -4.34 -3.55
CA THR A 57 6.43 -4.08 -4.98
C THR A 57 7.67 -3.39 -5.55
N VAL A 58 8.17 -2.37 -4.85
CA VAL A 58 9.39 -1.65 -5.22
C VAL A 58 10.59 -2.60 -5.21
N ASN A 59 10.78 -3.36 -4.14
CA ASN A 59 11.92 -4.28 -4.03
C ASN A 59 11.86 -5.43 -5.03
N ALA A 60 10.67 -5.88 -5.44
CA ALA A 60 10.50 -6.96 -6.39
C ALA A 60 10.62 -6.52 -7.86
N GLN A 61 10.27 -5.27 -8.18
CA GLN A 61 10.21 -4.78 -9.56
C GLN A 61 11.36 -3.84 -9.94
N LEU A 62 12.11 -3.31 -8.98
CA LEU A 62 13.33 -2.56 -9.28
C LEU A 62 14.47 -3.53 -9.58
N ASP A 63 15.02 -3.42 -10.78
CA ASP A 63 16.27 -4.10 -11.12
C ASP A 63 17.45 -3.21 -10.73
N THR A 64 18.15 -3.59 -9.67
CA THR A 64 19.27 -2.83 -9.10
C THR A 64 20.53 -2.85 -9.98
N HIS A 65 20.54 -3.62 -11.07
CA HIS A 65 21.65 -3.65 -12.02
C HIS A 65 21.53 -2.61 -13.13
N LEU A 66 20.38 -1.91 -13.20
CA LEU A 66 20.18 -0.85 -14.18
C LEU A 66 20.99 0.41 -13.85
N PRO A 67 21.34 1.22 -14.86
CA PRO A 67 21.88 2.55 -14.65
C PRO A 67 20.94 3.41 -13.78
N GLU A 68 21.51 4.30 -12.96
CA GLU A 68 20.75 5.12 -11.99
C GLU A 68 19.57 5.87 -12.62
N ARG A 69 19.75 6.40 -13.83
CA ARG A 69 18.68 7.09 -14.56
C ARG A 69 17.50 6.16 -14.85
N GLU A 70 17.76 4.95 -15.31
CA GLU A 70 16.71 3.98 -15.65
C GLU A 70 16.01 3.46 -14.39
N LEU A 71 16.77 3.24 -13.32
CA LEU A 71 16.23 2.88 -12.01
C LEU A 71 15.27 3.95 -11.48
N GLU A 72 15.64 5.22 -11.60
CA GLU A 72 14.81 6.36 -11.20
C GLU A 72 13.55 6.48 -12.08
N GLU A 73 13.66 6.26 -13.39
CA GLU A 73 12.52 6.21 -14.30
C GLU A 73 11.55 5.06 -13.94
N GLN A 74 12.07 3.88 -13.61
CA GLN A 74 11.27 2.75 -13.11
C GLN A 74 10.58 3.10 -11.78
N ARG A 75 11.31 3.67 -10.82
CA ARG A 75 10.76 4.09 -9.54
C ARG A 75 9.61 5.10 -9.71
N ARG A 76 9.77 6.10 -10.58
CA ARG A 76 8.69 7.04 -10.91
C ARG A 76 7.51 6.35 -11.59
N SER A 77 7.76 5.39 -12.47
CA SER A 77 6.70 4.61 -13.11
C SER A 77 5.87 3.83 -12.09
N LEU A 78 6.52 3.16 -11.14
CA LEU A 78 5.86 2.46 -10.03
C LEU A 78 5.08 3.43 -9.15
N ALA A 79 5.67 4.57 -8.80
CA ALA A 79 5.02 5.59 -7.98
C ALA A 79 3.77 6.18 -8.66
N ARG A 80 3.81 6.42 -9.98
CA ARG A 80 2.64 6.88 -10.75
C ARG A 80 1.50 5.88 -10.73
N ARG A 81 1.80 4.58 -10.83
CA ARG A 81 0.79 3.50 -10.75
C ARG A 81 0.18 3.41 -9.34
N ALA A 82 0.99 3.62 -8.31
CA ALA A 82 0.59 3.57 -6.90
C ALA A 82 0.19 4.93 -6.30
N ARG A 83 -0.09 5.96 -7.13
CA ARG A 83 -0.26 7.34 -6.66
C ARG A 83 -1.31 7.52 -5.57
N GLY A 84 -2.44 6.80 -5.66
CA GLY A 84 -3.49 6.86 -4.65
C GLY A 84 -3.04 6.32 -3.29
N VAL A 85 -2.29 5.21 -3.28
CA VAL A 85 -1.71 4.64 -2.06
C VAL A 85 -0.68 5.60 -1.46
N LEU A 86 0.20 6.17 -2.29
CA LEU A 86 1.22 7.10 -1.81
C LEU A 86 0.62 8.35 -1.17
N ARG A 87 -0.44 8.93 -1.75
CA ARG A 87 -1.15 10.06 -1.13
C ARG A 87 -1.70 9.74 0.26
N VAL A 88 -2.27 8.55 0.45
CA VAL A 88 -2.73 8.12 1.78
C VAL A 88 -1.54 7.95 2.72
N LEU A 89 -0.46 7.28 2.29
CA LEU A 89 0.72 7.10 3.13
C LEU A 89 1.38 8.42 3.54
N GLU A 90 1.39 9.41 2.64
CA GLU A 90 1.87 10.77 2.87
C GLU A 90 0.95 11.52 3.84
N ALA A 91 -0.37 11.50 3.61
CA ALA A 91 -1.34 12.16 4.50
C ALA A 91 -1.26 11.59 5.92
N GLU A 92 -1.16 10.28 6.07
CA GLU A 92 -1.07 9.60 7.36
C GLU A 92 0.32 9.73 8.02
N GLY A 93 1.38 9.87 7.21
CA GLY A 93 2.74 10.15 7.68
C GLY A 93 2.89 11.60 8.15
N ALA A 94 2.30 12.55 7.43
CA ALA A 94 2.25 13.96 7.79
C ALA A 94 1.34 14.23 8.99
N THR A 95 0.28 13.45 9.15
CA THR A 95 -0.64 13.53 10.31
C THR A 95 -0.01 12.99 11.62
N ARG A 96 1.22 12.45 11.58
CA ARG A 96 1.93 11.93 12.75
C ARG A 96 2.84 12.93 13.48
N VAL A 97 2.60 14.24 13.30
CA VAL A 97 3.18 15.31 14.15
C VAL A 97 2.07 15.97 14.95
N VAL A 98 1.54 15.27 15.95
CA VAL A 98 0.88 15.90 17.11
C VAL A 98 1.30 15.12 18.36
N ALA A 99 2.34 15.61 19.00
CA ALA A 99 2.48 15.74 20.45
C ALA A 99 3.59 16.76 20.72
#